data_AF-A0AAU5VA69-F1
#
_entry.id   AF-A0AAU5VA69-F1
#
_cell.length_a   1.000
_cell.length_b   1.000
_cell.length_c   1.000
_cell.angle_alpha   90.00
_cell.angle_beta   90.00
_cell.angle_gamma   90.00
#
_symmetry.space_group_name_H-M   'P 1'
#
loop_
_entity.id
_entity.type
_entity.pdbx_description
1 polymer ?
#
loop_
_entity_poly.entity_id
_entity_poly.type
_entity_poly.pdbx_seq_one_letter_code
_entity_poly.pdbx_strand_id
1 'polypeptide(L)'
;MRKPLVAVLFALVLSGAGAAPAGAAPAPHAAPASHSAPARVSAPAATAGAEAAPTLQAVSLAGTVALSNCSGSVIRFPNSADSAPALVLSNGHCLETGFPDPGEVIVGQSSSRTFSLLNSAGTKVATLRASKVAYSTMTDTDVTIYQLTSTYTTIKNSYGISALTVQDTHPVAGTAITVASGYWKRLYNCSIDGFAYRLKEGDWTWKDSVRYTSACNTIGGTSGSPVVDQSTGKVVAVNNTGNEDGETCTVNNPCEVDASGNVTVREGINYAEETYQIPACFTTGNQLNLSASGCVLPKP
;
A
#
# COMPACT_ATOMS: atom_id res chain seq x y z
N MET A 1 -13.70 -21.70 -32.90
CA MET A 1 -15.18 -21.78 -32.84
C MET A 1 -15.66 -20.57 -32.06
N ARG A 2 -16.50 -19.74 -32.69
CA ARG A 2 -16.98 -18.45 -32.16
C ARG A 2 -18.26 -18.68 -31.35
N LYS A 3 -18.34 -18.16 -30.13
CA LYS A 3 -19.61 -18.00 -29.40
C LYS A 3 -19.69 -16.58 -28.80
N PRO A 4 -20.90 -15.98 -28.74
CA PRO A 4 -21.06 -14.54 -28.68
C PRO A 4 -21.32 -14.01 -27.26
N LEU A 5 -20.92 -12.75 -27.09
CA LEU A 5 -21.20 -11.88 -25.93
C LEU A 5 -22.69 -11.54 -25.88
N VAL A 6 -23.29 -11.69 -24.70
CA VAL A 6 -24.63 -11.16 -24.38
C VAL A 6 -24.44 -9.87 -23.60
N ALA A 7 -24.87 -8.76 -24.20
CA ALA A 7 -24.92 -7.44 -23.60
C ALA A 7 -26.19 -7.31 -22.76
N VAL A 8 -26.07 -6.83 -21.51
CA VAL A 8 -27.20 -6.51 -20.63
C VAL A 8 -27.43 -5.00 -20.65
N LEU A 9 -28.67 -4.63 -20.97
CA LEU A 9 -29.17 -3.26 -21.09
C LEU A 9 -29.45 -2.66 -19.71
N PHE A 10 -28.96 -1.44 -19.45
CA PHE A 10 -29.33 -0.61 -18.30
C PHE A 10 -30.70 0.05 -18.52
N ALA A 11 -31.61 -0.06 -17.56
CA ALA A 11 -32.84 0.73 -17.50
C ALA A 11 -32.69 1.85 -16.45
N LEU A 12 -32.70 3.10 -16.92
CA LEU A 12 -32.87 4.30 -16.09
C LEU A 12 -34.33 4.45 -15.69
N VAL A 13 -34.60 4.76 -14.42
CA VAL A 13 -35.88 5.29 -13.96
C VAL A 13 -35.64 6.65 -13.29
N LEU A 14 -36.08 7.72 -13.96
CA LEU A 14 -36.28 9.04 -13.36
C LEU A 14 -37.71 9.14 -12.81
N SER A 15 -37.84 9.61 -11.58
CA SER A 15 -39.02 10.25 -11.01
C SER A 15 -38.54 11.04 -9.78
N GLY A 16 -38.98 12.23 -9.43
CA GLY A 16 -40.04 13.13 -9.89
C GLY A 16 -40.14 14.22 -8.80
N ALA A 17 -40.41 15.46 -9.22
CA ALA A 17 -40.38 16.67 -8.38
C ALA A 17 -41.46 16.73 -7.28
N GLY A 18 -41.18 17.49 -6.21
CA GLY A 18 -42.16 17.91 -5.21
C GLY A 18 -41.74 19.20 -4.49
N ALA A 19 -42.54 20.25 -4.61
CA ALA A 19 -42.31 21.60 -4.10
C ALA A 19 -42.74 21.81 -2.63
N ALA A 20 -42.24 22.88 -2.03
CA ALA A 20 -42.46 23.36 -0.65
C ALA A 20 -43.91 23.75 -0.32
N PRO A 21 -44.23 24.06 0.96
CA PRO A 21 -44.20 25.48 1.34
C PRO A 21 -43.64 25.79 2.74
N ALA A 22 -43.31 27.07 2.92
CA ALA A 22 -42.89 27.73 4.16
C ALA A 22 -44.06 27.93 5.14
N GLY A 23 -43.76 27.92 6.44
CA GLY A 23 -44.63 28.40 7.50
C GLY A 23 -43.83 29.19 8.53
N ALA A 24 -44.23 30.44 8.76
CA ALA A 24 -43.60 31.39 9.67
C ALA A 24 -44.34 31.48 11.03
N ALA A 25 -43.56 31.54 12.12
CA ALA A 25 -43.71 32.24 13.42
C ALA A 25 -45.03 32.08 14.25
N PRO A 26 -45.00 32.15 15.62
CA PRO A 26 -44.59 33.36 16.35
C PRO A 26 -43.77 33.14 17.64
N ALA A 27 -43.16 34.23 18.10
CA ALA A 27 -42.56 34.40 19.43
C ALA A 27 -43.63 34.69 20.50
N PRO A 28 -43.26 34.58 21.79
CA PRO A 28 -43.64 35.62 22.74
C PRO A 28 -42.48 36.17 23.59
N HIS A 29 -42.67 37.43 23.98
CA HIS A 29 -41.83 38.26 24.86
C HIS A 29 -42.06 38.00 26.36
N ALA A 30 -41.08 38.52 27.14
CA ALA A 30 -41.10 39.02 28.54
C ALA A 30 -40.41 38.11 29.59
N ALA A 31 -39.15 38.35 29.99
CA ALA A 31 -38.58 39.37 30.90
C ALA A 31 -38.52 38.91 32.39
N PRO A 32 -37.74 39.54 33.30
CA PRO A 32 -36.38 39.16 33.67
C PRO A 32 -36.24 38.68 35.13
N ALA A 33 -35.19 37.91 35.44
CA ALA A 33 -34.80 37.63 36.83
C ALA A 33 -33.27 37.69 36.99
N SER A 34 -32.84 38.81 37.56
CA SER A 34 -31.52 39.11 38.09
C SER A 34 -31.05 38.07 39.11
N HIS A 35 -29.95 37.38 38.82
CA HIS A 35 -29.14 36.68 39.82
C HIS A 35 -27.66 37.02 39.64
N SER A 36 -27.08 37.47 40.74
CA SER A 36 -25.73 37.97 40.90
C SER A 36 -24.66 36.93 40.56
N ALA A 37 -23.64 37.35 39.82
CA ALA A 37 -22.46 36.55 39.49
C ALA A 37 -21.59 36.29 40.73
N PRO A 38 -21.02 35.08 40.91
CA PRO A 38 -19.81 34.91 41.68
C PRO A 38 -18.58 35.12 40.79
N ALA A 39 -17.52 35.64 41.41
CA ALA A 39 -16.28 36.08 40.80
C ALA A 39 -15.57 34.97 40.01
N ARG A 40 -15.04 35.36 38.85
CA ARG A 40 -14.16 34.56 37.99
C ARG A 40 -12.85 34.29 38.71
N VAL A 41 -12.54 33.03 38.97
CA VAL A 41 -11.16 32.57 39.18
C VAL A 41 -10.61 32.22 37.81
N SER A 42 -9.77 33.08 37.27
CA SER A 42 -9.08 32.85 35.99
C SER A 42 -8.05 31.73 36.17
N ALA A 43 -8.40 30.51 35.79
CA ALA A 43 -7.42 29.46 35.54
C ALA A 43 -6.62 29.83 34.27
N PRO A 44 -5.29 29.65 34.24
CA PRO A 44 -4.52 29.87 33.03
C PRO A 44 -4.99 28.88 31.96
N ALA A 45 -5.48 29.41 30.84
CA ALA A 45 -5.79 28.62 29.66
C ALA A 45 -4.49 27.99 29.17
N ALA A 46 -4.35 26.68 29.37
CA ALA A 46 -3.34 25.90 28.68
C ALA A 46 -3.63 26.01 27.18
N THR A 47 -2.84 26.81 26.48
CA THR A 47 -2.77 26.79 25.03
C THR A 47 -2.22 25.44 24.62
N ALA A 48 -3.10 24.47 24.41
CA ALA A 48 -2.79 23.30 23.63
C ALA A 48 -2.36 23.81 22.25
N GLY A 49 -1.06 23.74 21.97
CA GLY A 49 -0.55 24.03 20.64
C GLY A 49 -1.23 23.05 19.69
N ALA A 50 -2.09 23.56 18.81
CA ALA A 50 -2.62 22.78 17.71
C ALA A 50 -1.42 22.37 16.85
N GLU A 51 -1.03 21.11 16.95
CA GLU A 51 -0.01 20.51 16.09
C GLU A 51 -0.48 20.70 14.64
N ALA A 52 0.35 21.38 13.83
CA ALA A 52 -0.01 21.68 12.46
C ALA A 52 -0.24 20.36 11.71
N ALA A 53 -1.38 20.24 11.02
CA ALA A 53 -1.67 19.07 10.23
C ALA A 53 -0.54 18.83 9.21
N PRO A 54 -0.06 17.58 9.04
CA PRO A 54 1.04 17.30 8.15
C PRO A 54 0.70 17.72 6.72
N THR A 55 1.64 18.41 6.07
CA THR A 55 1.51 18.75 4.65
C THR A 55 1.71 17.49 3.82
N LEU A 56 0.67 17.09 3.07
CA LEU A 56 0.74 15.95 2.16
C LEU A 56 1.67 16.27 0.97
N GLN A 57 2.57 15.35 0.65
CA GLN A 57 3.44 15.37 -0.50
C GLN A 57 2.72 14.78 -1.72
N ALA A 58 2.94 15.39 -2.88
CA ALA A 58 2.43 14.85 -4.14
C ALA A 58 3.21 13.58 -4.53
N VAL A 59 2.55 12.42 -4.46
CA VAL A 59 3.10 11.15 -4.96
C VAL A 59 3.02 11.11 -6.48
N SER A 60 4.06 10.60 -7.14
CA SER A 60 4.10 10.40 -8.60
C SER A 60 4.49 8.97 -8.96
N LEU A 61 4.50 8.63 -10.25
CA LEU A 61 4.93 7.30 -10.73
C LEU A 61 6.46 7.14 -10.83
N ALA A 62 7.24 8.17 -10.50
CA ALA A 62 8.69 8.13 -10.63
C ALA A 62 9.28 7.01 -9.75
N GLY A 63 10.11 6.15 -10.35
CA GLY A 63 10.73 5.03 -9.64
C GLY A 63 9.84 3.79 -9.51
N THR A 64 8.57 3.86 -9.93
CA THR A 64 7.76 2.65 -10.12
C THR A 64 8.27 1.86 -11.34
N VAL A 65 7.99 0.56 -11.34
CA VAL A 65 8.24 -0.30 -12.49
C VAL A 65 6.98 -1.03 -12.94
N ALA A 66 6.84 -1.20 -14.24
CA ALA A 66 5.84 -2.08 -14.83
C ALA A 66 6.45 -3.45 -15.16
N LEU A 67 5.76 -4.52 -14.75
CA LEU A 67 6.02 -5.90 -15.13
C LEU A 67 4.87 -6.39 -16.04
N SER A 68 4.94 -7.61 -16.57
CA SER A 68 3.82 -8.18 -17.31
C SER A 68 2.80 -8.70 -16.32
N ASN A 69 1.71 -7.96 -16.06
CA ASN A 69 0.61 -8.25 -15.11
C ASN A 69 0.84 -7.92 -13.63
N CYS A 70 1.97 -7.31 -13.27
CA CYS A 70 2.24 -6.80 -11.92
C CYS A 70 2.92 -5.43 -12.01
N SER A 71 2.90 -4.72 -10.89
CA SER A 71 3.61 -3.49 -10.64
C SER A 71 4.78 -3.73 -9.68
N GLY A 72 5.64 -2.73 -9.53
CA GLY A 72 6.79 -2.80 -8.64
C GLY A 72 7.37 -1.42 -8.40
N SER A 73 8.47 -1.36 -7.66
CA SER A 73 9.26 -0.12 -7.55
C SER A 73 10.73 -0.37 -7.32
N VAL A 74 11.56 0.55 -7.82
CA VAL A 74 12.96 0.65 -7.39
C VAL A 74 12.97 1.23 -5.98
N ILE A 75 13.38 0.43 -5.03
CA ILE A 75 13.40 0.79 -3.60
C ILE A 75 14.83 0.89 -3.09
N ARG A 76 15.00 1.62 -1.99
CA ARG A 76 16.20 1.59 -1.14
C ARG A 76 15.80 1.48 0.32
N PHE A 77 16.67 0.88 1.13
CA PHE A 77 16.52 0.93 2.59
C PHE A 77 17.18 2.22 3.13
N PRO A 78 16.82 2.66 4.36
CA PRO A 78 17.33 3.91 4.93
C PRO A 78 18.85 4.04 4.89
N ASN A 79 19.56 2.92 5.12
CA ASN A 79 21.02 2.88 5.19
C ASN A 79 21.69 2.37 3.90
N SER A 80 20.95 2.18 2.80
CA SER A 80 21.55 1.71 1.54
C SER A 80 22.58 2.73 1.02
N ALA A 81 23.76 2.28 0.61
CA ALA A 81 24.73 3.12 -0.09
C ALA A 81 24.30 3.37 -1.54
N ASP A 82 24.54 4.57 -2.09
CA ASP A 82 24.17 4.89 -3.48
C ASP A 82 24.95 4.05 -4.51
N SER A 83 26.14 3.58 -4.14
CA SER A 83 26.96 2.66 -4.94
C SER A 83 26.52 1.19 -4.86
N ALA A 84 25.59 0.84 -3.95
CA ALA A 84 25.08 -0.51 -3.85
C ALA A 84 24.23 -0.87 -5.08
N PRO A 85 24.15 -2.16 -5.45
CA PRO A 85 23.19 -2.63 -6.44
C PRO A 85 21.78 -2.21 -6.04
N ALA A 86 21.02 -1.62 -6.96
CA ALA A 86 19.67 -1.19 -6.69
C ALA A 86 18.73 -2.38 -6.49
N LEU A 87 17.66 -2.18 -5.73
CA LEU A 87 16.66 -3.21 -5.47
C LEU A 87 15.33 -2.88 -6.16
N VAL A 88 14.60 -3.90 -6.58
CA VAL A 88 13.19 -3.78 -6.99
C VAL A 88 12.32 -4.60 -6.06
N LEU A 89 11.27 -3.99 -5.51
CA LEU A 89 10.23 -4.64 -4.72
C LEU A 89 8.98 -4.91 -5.59
N SER A 90 8.39 -6.08 -5.39
CA SER A 90 7.09 -6.55 -5.91
C SER A 90 6.51 -7.56 -4.90
N ASN A 91 5.33 -8.15 -5.16
CA ASN A 91 4.85 -9.30 -4.39
C ASN A 91 5.57 -10.60 -4.76
N GLY A 92 5.57 -11.54 -3.81
CA GLY A 92 5.95 -12.94 -3.94
C GLY A 92 5.12 -13.65 -5.01
N HIS A 93 3.81 -13.44 -5.05
CA HIS A 93 2.96 -14.00 -6.10
C HIS A 93 3.28 -13.42 -7.50
N CYS A 94 4.00 -12.31 -7.59
CA CYS A 94 4.44 -11.75 -8.87
C CYS A 94 5.75 -12.39 -9.37
N LEU A 95 6.37 -13.32 -8.64
CA LEU A 95 7.64 -13.98 -8.99
C LEU A 95 7.56 -14.70 -10.35
N GLU A 96 8.63 -14.63 -11.15
CA GLU A 96 8.63 -15.09 -12.55
C GLU A 96 8.62 -16.61 -12.68
N THR A 97 8.95 -17.31 -11.60
CA THR A 97 8.98 -18.77 -11.55
C THR A 97 7.69 -19.37 -10.99
N GLY A 98 6.68 -18.55 -10.70
CA GLY A 98 5.42 -18.97 -10.08
C GLY A 98 5.33 -18.57 -8.62
N PHE A 99 4.19 -18.88 -8.00
CA PHE A 99 3.90 -18.55 -6.61
C PHE A 99 4.77 -19.41 -5.68
N PRO A 100 5.52 -18.81 -4.73
CA PRO A 100 6.14 -19.57 -3.66
C PRO A 100 5.10 -20.37 -2.86
N ASP A 101 5.41 -21.63 -2.59
CA ASP A 101 4.55 -22.49 -1.77
C ASP A 101 4.43 -21.94 -0.33
N PRO A 102 3.36 -22.25 0.41
CA PRO A 102 3.29 -21.95 1.84
C PRO A 102 4.49 -22.53 2.61
N GLY A 103 5.19 -21.69 3.35
CA GLY A 103 6.44 -22.04 4.03
C GLY A 103 7.71 -21.86 3.18
N GLU A 104 7.60 -21.60 1.88
CA GLU A 104 8.75 -21.47 0.99
C GLU A 104 9.41 -20.09 1.08
N VAL A 105 10.74 -20.09 1.13
CA VAL A 105 11.57 -18.89 1.08
C VAL A 105 12.69 -19.10 0.05
N ILE A 106 12.71 -18.23 -0.97
CA ILE A 106 13.70 -18.27 -2.05
C ILE A 106 14.72 -17.18 -1.83
N VAL A 107 16.01 -17.54 -1.80
CA VAL A 107 17.12 -16.60 -1.62
C VAL A 107 18.22 -16.85 -2.64
N GLY A 108 18.78 -15.77 -3.18
CA GLY A 108 19.96 -15.83 -4.05
C GLY A 108 19.76 -16.48 -5.42
N GLN A 109 18.52 -16.82 -5.81
CA GLN A 109 18.21 -17.42 -7.09
C GLN A 109 18.59 -16.49 -8.25
N SER A 110 19.38 -16.97 -9.21
CA SER A 110 19.73 -16.19 -10.40
C SER A 110 18.49 -15.78 -11.17
N SER A 111 18.45 -14.53 -11.62
CA SER A 111 17.32 -14.00 -12.39
C SER A 111 17.82 -13.15 -13.55
N SER A 112 17.06 -13.17 -14.64
CA SER A 112 17.24 -12.27 -15.78
C SER A 112 16.02 -11.39 -16.02
N ARG A 113 15.10 -11.33 -15.05
CA ARG A 113 13.86 -10.57 -15.14
C ARG A 113 14.14 -9.11 -15.46
N THR A 114 13.28 -8.54 -16.29
CA THR A 114 13.37 -7.14 -16.68
C THR A 114 12.19 -6.34 -16.18
N PHE A 115 12.40 -5.03 -16.01
CA PHE A 115 11.42 -4.11 -15.44
C PHE A 115 11.37 -2.83 -16.28
N SER A 116 10.19 -2.36 -16.64
CA SER A 116 10.06 -1.07 -17.32
C SER A 116 10.03 0.05 -16.28
N LEU A 117 11.14 0.79 -16.15
CA LEU A 117 11.27 1.91 -15.22
C LEU A 117 10.48 3.11 -15.73
N LEU A 118 9.69 3.73 -14.84
CA LEU A 118 8.82 4.86 -15.16
C LEU A 118 9.33 6.18 -14.56
N ASN A 119 9.08 7.28 -15.28
CA ASN A 119 9.19 8.63 -14.74
C ASN A 119 7.88 9.06 -14.04
N SER A 120 7.85 10.30 -13.54
CA SER A 120 6.71 10.85 -12.78
C SER A 120 5.38 10.81 -13.55
N ALA A 121 5.42 10.90 -14.89
CA ALA A 121 4.25 10.84 -15.77
C ALA A 121 3.87 9.40 -16.20
N GLY A 122 4.53 8.37 -15.67
CA GLY A 122 4.29 6.97 -16.06
C GLY A 122 4.88 6.60 -17.43
N THR A 123 5.73 7.46 -18.00
CA THR A 123 6.43 7.15 -19.25
C THR A 123 7.60 6.24 -18.97
N LYS A 124 7.77 5.19 -19.77
CA LYS A 124 8.92 4.30 -19.70
C LYS A 124 10.18 5.06 -20.11
N VAL A 125 11.17 5.09 -19.22
CA VAL A 125 12.48 5.73 -19.47
C VAL A 125 13.62 4.74 -19.60
N ALA A 126 13.48 3.52 -19.07
CA ALA A 126 14.49 2.48 -19.17
C ALA A 126 13.90 1.07 -19.05
N THR A 127 14.70 0.07 -19.43
CA THR A 127 14.49 -1.33 -19.03
C THR A 127 15.59 -1.70 -18.05
N LEU A 128 15.24 -1.96 -16.80
CA LEU A 128 16.16 -2.48 -15.78
C LEU A 128 16.19 -4.01 -15.84
N ARG A 129 17.26 -4.61 -15.29
CA ARG A 129 17.45 -6.06 -15.29
C ARG A 129 17.93 -6.54 -13.92
N ALA A 130 17.30 -7.60 -13.41
CA ALA A 130 17.74 -8.31 -12.23
C ALA A 130 19.04 -9.08 -12.51
N SER A 131 19.90 -9.22 -11.50
CA SER A 131 20.94 -10.25 -11.46
C SER A 131 20.47 -11.48 -10.69
N LYS A 132 19.64 -11.28 -9.65
CA LYS A 132 19.08 -12.34 -8.81
C LYS A 132 17.80 -11.89 -8.09
N VAL A 133 17.02 -12.87 -7.66
CA VAL A 133 16.05 -12.75 -6.57
C VAL A 133 16.87 -12.72 -5.28
N ALA A 134 16.90 -11.57 -4.61
CA ALA A 134 17.57 -11.43 -3.32
C ALA A 134 16.79 -12.16 -2.23
N TYR A 135 15.46 -12.04 -2.25
CA TYR A 135 14.53 -12.66 -1.30
C TYR A 135 13.14 -12.78 -1.96
N SER A 136 12.43 -13.90 -1.75
CA SER A 136 11.02 -14.04 -2.13
C SER A 136 10.29 -14.99 -1.19
N THR A 137 9.07 -14.64 -0.80
CA THR A 137 8.17 -15.52 -0.05
C THR A 137 6.70 -15.06 -0.17
N MET A 138 5.78 -16.00 0.02
CA MET A 138 4.36 -15.75 0.32
C MET A 138 3.98 -16.22 1.74
N THR A 139 4.98 -16.52 2.58
CA THR A 139 4.81 -16.95 3.96
C THR A 139 4.86 -15.74 4.87
N ASP A 140 3.86 -15.56 5.75
CA ASP A 140 3.73 -14.43 6.68
C ASP A 140 3.61 -13.03 6.04
N THR A 141 4.08 -12.87 4.81
CA THR A 141 4.05 -11.67 3.96
C THR A 141 4.07 -12.13 2.51
N ASP A 142 3.84 -11.23 1.57
CA ASP A 142 3.86 -11.49 0.13
C ASP A 142 4.84 -10.54 -0.59
N VAL A 143 6.11 -10.94 -0.69
CA VAL A 143 7.16 -10.07 -1.24
C VAL A 143 8.14 -10.82 -2.12
N THR A 144 8.59 -10.14 -3.18
CA THR A 144 9.82 -10.46 -3.91
C THR A 144 10.70 -9.22 -3.98
N ILE A 145 11.97 -9.38 -3.65
CA ILE A 145 13.02 -8.37 -3.79
C ILE A 145 14.03 -8.86 -4.79
N TYR A 146 14.17 -8.13 -5.89
CA TYR A 146 15.20 -8.37 -6.90
C TYR A 146 16.40 -7.47 -6.66
N GLN A 147 17.60 -8.04 -6.76
CA GLN A 147 18.80 -7.23 -6.90
C GLN A 147 19.05 -6.95 -8.38
N LEU A 148 19.27 -5.69 -8.74
CA LEU A 148 19.56 -5.28 -10.10
C LEU A 148 21.04 -5.42 -10.45
N THR A 149 21.34 -5.40 -11.75
CA THR A 149 22.70 -5.27 -12.27
C THR A 149 23.24 -3.83 -12.18
N SER A 150 22.36 -2.84 -12.02
CA SER A 150 22.71 -1.42 -11.92
C SER A 150 22.66 -0.93 -10.46
N THR A 151 23.47 0.07 -10.13
CA THR A 151 23.47 0.74 -8.81
C THR A 151 22.46 1.89 -8.77
N TYR A 152 22.16 2.43 -7.59
CA TYR A 152 21.32 3.62 -7.49
C TYR A 152 21.93 4.83 -8.19
N THR A 153 23.25 5.06 -8.02
CA THR A 153 23.96 6.13 -8.73
C THR A 153 23.81 6.01 -10.24
N THR A 154 23.95 4.80 -10.80
CA THR A 154 23.77 4.58 -12.24
C THR A 154 22.36 4.91 -12.71
N ILE A 155 21.33 4.46 -11.97
CA ILE A 155 19.93 4.74 -12.33
C ILE A 155 19.65 6.25 -12.26
N LYS A 156 20.12 6.92 -11.22
CA LYS A 156 19.92 8.37 -11.03
C LYS A 156 20.62 9.18 -12.12
N ASN A 157 21.88 8.87 -12.41
CA ASN A 157 22.66 9.62 -13.41
C ASN A 157 22.14 9.41 -14.83
N SER A 158 21.71 8.19 -15.17
CA SER A 158 21.25 7.87 -16.53
C SER A 158 19.82 8.33 -16.80
N TYR A 159 18.95 8.32 -15.79
CA TYR A 159 17.50 8.49 -16.00
C TYR A 159 16.86 9.59 -15.14
N GLY A 160 17.61 10.21 -14.23
CA GLY A 160 17.07 11.21 -13.29
C GLY A 160 16.13 10.63 -12.24
N ILE A 161 16.10 9.31 -12.07
CA ILE A 161 15.19 8.62 -11.15
C ILE A 161 15.91 8.26 -9.86
N SER A 162 15.36 8.70 -8.73
CA SER A 162 15.81 8.25 -7.40
C SER A 162 14.95 7.07 -6.94
N ALA A 163 15.55 6.11 -6.24
CA ALA A 163 14.82 5.02 -5.62
C ALA A 163 13.92 5.52 -4.49
N LEU A 164 12.77 4.86 -4.31
CA LEU A 164 11.85 5.15 -3.21
C LEU A 164 12.40 4.58 -1.90
N THR A 165 12.43 5.37 -0.84
CA THR A 165 12.92 4.91 0.46
C THR A 165 11.84 4.11 1.17
N VAL A 166 12.17 2.91 1.62
CA VAL A 166 11.32 2.07 2.48
C VAL A 166 11.33 2.62 3.90
N GLN A 167 10.14 2.75 4.50
CA GLN A 167 9.98 3.08 5.90
C GLN A 167 10.38 1.89 6.79
N ASP A 168 11.04 2.16 7.91
CA ASP A 168 11.55 1.19 8.89
C ASP A 168 10.74 1.18 10.20
N THR A 169 9.55 1.77 10.16
CA THR A 169 8.58 1.84 11.26
C THR A 169 7.21 1.38 10.78
N HIS A 170 6.48 0.69 11.65
CA HIS A 170 5.12 0.23 11.38
C HIS A 170 4.22 1.43 11.00
N PRO A 171 3.45 1.37 9.90
CA PRO A 171 2.53 2.45 9.54
C PRO A 171 1.36 2.51 10.52
N VAL A 172 0.60 3.61 10.56
CA VAL A 172 -0.52 3.74 11.51
C VAL A 172 -1.87 3.84 10.79
N ALA A 173 -2.93 3.37 11.44
CA ALA A 173 -4.29 3.56 10.94
C ALA A 173 -4.59 5.06 10.76
N GLY A 174 -5.32 5.40 9.70
CA GLY A 174 -5.59 6.78 9.30
C GLY A 174 -4.49 7.43 8.45
N THR A 175 -3.34 6.78 8.24
CA THR A 175 -2.28 7.32 7.35
C THR A 175 -2.83 7.50 5.93
N ALA A 176 -2.69 8.70 5.39
CA ALA A 176 -3.01 9.00 4.00
C ALA A 176 -1.94 8.38 3.09
N ILE A 177 -2.37 7.57 2.12
CA ILE A 177 -1.48 6.79 1.26
C ILE A 177 -1.85 6.94 -0.21
N THR A 178 -0.87 6.67 -1.05
CA THR A 178 -1.05 6.49 -2.50
C THR A 178 -0.48 5.15 -2.93
N VAL A 179 -1.31 4.30 -3.55
CA VAL A 179 -0.85 3.12 -4.28
C VAL A 179 -0.44 3.55 -5.68
N ALA A 180 0.84 3.40 -6.03
CA ALA A 180 1.38 3.86 -7.31
C ALA A 180 1.60 2.69 -8.29
N SER A 181 0.60 2.38 -9.10
CA SER A 181 0.66 1.25 -10.04
C SER A 181 1.46 1.57 -11.29
N GLY A 182 2.61 0.90 -11.41
CA GLY A 182 3.45 0.97 -12.59
C GLY A 182 2.82 0.31 -13.82
N TYR A 183 2.17 -0.86 -13.66
CA TYR A 183 1.53 -1.56 -14.77
C TYR A 183 0.42 -0.74 -15.41
N TRP A 184 -0.49 -0.22 -14.59
CA TRP A 184 -1.60 0.60 -15.05
C TRP A 184 -1.25 2.08 -15.25
N LYS A 185 -0.05 2.50 -14.83
CA LYS A 185 0.41 3.90 -14.82
C LYS A 185 -0.62 4.81 -14.13
N ARG A 186 -1.11 4.37 -12.98
CA ARG A 186 -2.22 4.98 -12.26
C ARG A 186 -1.91 5.09 -10.77
N LEU A 187 -2.35 6.19 -10.18
CA LEU A 187 -2.30 6.44 -8.74
C LEU A 187 -3.68 6.20 -8.13
N TYR A 188 -3.71 5.57 -6.95
CA TYR A 188 -4.91 5.37 -6.15
C TYR A 188 -4.69 6.02 -4.79
N ASN A 189 -5.42 7.09 -4.51
CA ASN A 189 -5.28 7.87 -3.26
C ASN A 189 -6.37 7.47 -2.27
N CYS A 190 -5.96 7.17 -1.05
CA CYS A 190 -6.84 6.62 -0.01
C CYS A 190 -6.13 6.63 1.35
N SER A 191 -6.61 5.85 2.32
CA SER A 191 -6.00 5.74 3.64
C SER A 191 -5.93 4.30 4.13
N ILE A 192 -5.06 4.07 5.11
CA ILE A 192 -5.03 2.83 5.90
C ILE A 192 -6.22 2.87 6.87
N ASP A 193 -7.13 1.90 6.77
CA ASP A 193 -8.23 1.74 7.72
C ASP A 193 -7.77 1.04 9.00
N GLY A 194 -6.90 0.05 8.86
CA GLY A 194 -6.33 -0.69 9.98
C GLY A 194 -5.48 -1.86 9.49
N PHE A 195 -5.36 -2.88 10.33
CA PHE A 195 -4.51 -4.04 10.09
C PHE A 195 -5.29 -5.32 10.34
N ALA A 196 -5.16 -6.29 9.43
CA ALA A 196 -5.69 -7.63 9.61
C ALA A 196 -4.67 -8.46 10.37
N TYR A 197 -5.03 -8.98 11.56
CA TYR A 197 -4.14 -9.81 12.37
C TYR A 197 -3.56 -10.97 11.54
N ARG A 198 -4.45 -11.67 10.84
CA ARG A 198 -4.12 -12.58 9.74
C ARG A 198 -4.99 -12.27 8.54
N LEU A 199 -4.38 -12.24 7.36
CA LEU A 199 -5.07 -12.22 6.08
C LEU A 199 -4.87 -13.59 5.43
N LYS A 200 -5.96 -14.33 5.22
CA LYS A 200 -5.90 -15.67 4.62
C LYS A 200 -6.49 -15.63 3.22
N GLU A 201 -5.75 -16.19 2.27
CA GLU A 201 -6.16 -16.31 0.88
C GLU A 201 -5.70 -17.67 0.33
N GLY A 202 -6.65 -18.54 -0.02
CA GLY A 202 -6.34 -19.92 -0.42
C GLY A 202 -5.51 -20.64 0.64
N ASP A 203 -4.32 -21.08 0.23
CA ASP A 203 -3.36 -21.79 1.08
C ASP A 203 -2.40 -20.86 1.84
N TRP A 204 -2.40 -19.56 1.53
CA TRP A 204 -1.50 -18.58 2.13
C TRP A 204 -2.13 -17.88 3.32
N THR A 205 -1.28 -17.48 4.27
CA THR A 205 -1.67 -16.65 5.41
C THR A 205 -0.58 -15.64 5.65
N TRP A 206 -0.95 -14.37 5.54
CA TRP A 206 -0.10 -13.23 5.83
C TRP A 206 -0.44 -12.65 7.21
N LYS A 207 0.51 -11.93 7.80
CA LYS A 207 0.44 -11.37 9.14
C LYS A 207 0.40 -9.86 9.05
N ASP A 208 -0.43 -9.25 9.88
CA ASP A 208 -0.47 -7.80 10.08
C ASP A 208 -0.67 -7.01 8.77
N SER A 209 -1.42 -7.59 7.82
CA SER A 209 -1.63 -7.00 6.50
C SER A 209 -2.39 -5.68 6.61
N VAL A 210 -1.94 -4.67 5.89
CA VAL A 210 -2.58 -3.36 5.81
C VAL A 210 -3.95 -3.52 5.18
N ARG A 211 -5.01 -3.14 5.90
CA ARG A 211 -6.36 -2.99 5.36
C ARG A 211 -6.56 -1.56 4.90
N TYR A 212 -7.04 -1.41 3.68
CA TYR A 212 -7.39 -0.11 3.13
C TYR A 212 -8.81 0.33 3.45
N THR A 213 -9.04 1.64 3.39
CA THR A 213 -10.37 2.21 3.14
C THR A 213 -10.91 1.78 1.78
N SER A 214 -12.24 1.73 1.62
CA SER A 214 -12.92 1.39 0.35
C SER A 214 -12.63 2.37 -0.81
N ALA A 215 -11.97 3.49 -0.55
CA ALA A 215 -11.49 4.38 -1.60
C ALA A 215 -10.31 3.78 -2.39
N CYS A 216 -9.52 2.88 -1.78
CA CYS A 216 -8.44 2.17 -2.48
C CYS A 216 -9.03 1.07 -3.38
N ASN A 217 -9.61 1.44 -4.52
CA ASN A 217 -10.16 0.51 -5.50
C ASN A 217 -9.07 -0.03 -6.45
N THR A 218 -8.06 -0.67 -5.89
CA THR A 218 -7.01 -1.37 -6.65
C THR A 218 -7.60 -2.58 -7.37
N ILE A 219 -6.95 -3.00 -8.46
CA ILE A 219 -7.44 -4.06 -9.36
C ILE A 219 -6.29 -5.00 -9.73
N GLY A 220 -6.59 -6.17 -10.30
CA GLY A 220 -5.56 -7.05 -10.87
C GLY A 220 -4.55 -6.27 -11.75
N GLY A 221 -3.26 -6.53 -11.56
CA GLY A 221 -2.17 -5.75 -12.17
C GLY A 221 -1.59 -4.64 -11.30
N THR A 222 -2.31 -4.21 -10.27
CA THR A 222 -1.77 -3.30 -9.23
C THR A 222 -0.92 -4.02 -8.19
N SER A 223 -0.97 -5.35 -8.12
CA SER A 223 -0.13 -6.12 -7.21
C SER A 223 1.36 -5.81 -7.41
N GLY A 224 2.08 -5.62 -6.32
CA GLY A 224 3.48 -5.23 -6.27
C GLY A 224 3.70 -3.71 -6.29
N SER A 225 2.66 -2.91 -6.48
CA SER A 225 2.78 -1.45 -6.41
C SER A 225 3.30 -0.99 -5.04
N PRO A 226 4.22 -0.01 -4.98
CA PRO A 226 4.53 0.63 -3.71
C PRO A 226 3.30 1.36 -3.18
N VAL A 227 3.08 1.20 -1.88
CA VAL A 227 2.14 2.00 -1.10
C VAL A 227 2.95 3.10 -0.42
N VAL A 228 2.70 4.35 -0.79
CA VAL A 228 3.50 5.51 -0.36
C VAL A 228 2.71 6.31 0.65
N ASP A 229 3.27 6.53 1.83
CA ASP A 229 2.74 7.50 2.80
C ASP A 229 2.89 8.91 2.24
N GLN A 230 1.78 9.62 2.11
CA GLN A 230 1.74 10.95 1.51
C GLN A 230 2.46 11.98 2.39
N SER A 231 2.55 11.81 3.70
CA SER A 231 3.23 12.77 4.57
C SER A 231 4.75 12.65 4.48
N THR A 232 5.28 11.43 4.37
CA THR A 232 6.72 11.15 4.40
C THR A 232 7.33 10.93 3.01
N GLY A 233 6.53 10.54 2.02
CA GLY A 233 7.00 10.11 0.70
C GLY A 233 7.68 8.75 0.71
N LYS A 234 7.60 7.99 1.80
CA LYS A 234 8.23 6.67 1.95
C LYS A 234 7.29 5.53 1.59
N VAL A 235 7.85 4.41 1.15
CA VAL A 235 7.12 3.16 0.93
C VAL A 235 6.85 2.51 2.28
N VAL A 236 5.57 2.31 2.60
CA VAL A 236 5.12 1.70 3.87
C VAL A 236 4.63 0.27 3.71
N ALA A 237 4.17 -0.09 2.52
CA ALA A 237 3.66 -1.41 2.21
C ALA A 237 3.79 -1.71 0.70
N VAL A 238 3.47 -2.94 0.30
CA VAL A 238 3.35 -3.37 -1.09
C VAL A 238 1.93 -3.85 -1.35
N ASN A 239 1.27 -3.26 -2.35
CA ASN A 239 -0.11 -3.59 -2.70
C ASN A 239 -0.25 -5.06 -3.05
N ASN A 240 -1.16 -5.80 -2.40
CA ASN A 240 -1.22 -7.25 -2.50
C ASN A 240 -2.47 -7.73 -3.27
N THR A 241 -3.60 -7.81 -2.57
CA THR A 241 -4.82 -8.52 -2.98
C THR A 241 -6.07 -7.74 -2.56
N GLY A 242 -7.26 -8.26 -2.84
CA GLY A 242 -8.54 -7.75 -2.37
C GLY A 242 -9.63 -8.80 -2.47
N ASN A 243 -10.71 -8.62 -1.69
CA ASN A 243 -11.84 -9.53 -1.73
C ASN A 243 -12.84 -9.10 -2.81
N GLU A 244 -12.87 -9.83 -3.93
CA GLU A 244 -13.58 -9.41 -5.14
C GLU A 244 -15.07 -9.81 -5.14
N ASP A 245 -15.40 -10.99 -4.62
CA ASP A 245 -16.69 -11.66 -4.80
C ASP A 245 -17.42 -11.97 -3.47
N GLY A 246 -16.87 -11.54 -2.34
CA GLY A 246 -17.44 -11.86 -1.02
C GLY A 246 -17.23 -13.32 -0.59
N GLU A 247 -16.36 -14.06 -1.27
CA GLU A 247 -16.03 -15.42 -0.88
C GLU A 247 -15.12 -15.44 0.37
N THR A 248 -15.10 -16.60 1.04
CA THR A 248 -14.38 -16.76 2.31
C THR A 248 -13.04 -17.44 2.10
N CYS A 249 -11.97 -16.64 2.13
CA CYS A 249 -10.58 -17.09 2.11
C CYS A 249 -10.21 -17.92 0.87
N THR A 250 -10.89 -17.72 -0.27
CA THR A 250 -10.53 -18.32 -1.56
C THR A 250 -9.54 -17.41 -2.30
N VAL A 251 -8.96 -17.89 -3.40
CA VAL A 251 -8.05 -17.08 -4.23
C VAL A 251 -8.83 -15.88 -4.82
N ASN A 252 -8.23 -14.70 -4.78
CA ASN A 252 -8.83 -13.37 -5.05
C ASN A 252 -9.93 -12.95 -4.05
N ASN A 253 -10.05 -13.65 -2.93
CA ASN A 253 -11.08 -13.45 -1.93
C ASN A 253 -10.54 -13.64 -0.51
N PRO A 254 -9.52 -12.84 -0.11
CA PRO A 254 -8.93 -12.94 1.21
C PRO A 254 -9.96 -12.66 2.31
N CYS A 255 -9.78 -13.30 3.44
CA CYS A 255 -10.56 -13.08 4.65
C CYS A 255 -9.64 -12.67 5.81
N GLU A 256 -10.17 -11.87 6.74
CA GLU A 256 -9.46 -11.56 7.97
C GLU A 256 -9.74 -12.65 9.00
N VAL A 257 -8.70 -13.15 9.66
CA VAL A 257 -8.82 -14.07 10.80
C VAL A 257 -8.24 -13.38 12.03
N ASP A 258 -9.07 -13.15 13.05
CA ASP A 258 -8.64 -12.49 14.29
C ASP A 258 -7.86 -13.44 15.22
N ALA A 259 -7.36 -12.91 16.33
CA ALA A 259 -6.58 -13.70 17.31
C ALA A 259 -7.40 -14.82 18.00
N SER A 260 -8.73 -14.75 17.96
CA SER A 260 -9.64 -15.79 18.48
C SER A 260 -10.05 -16.80 17.40
N GLY A 261 -9.63 -16.60 16.15
CA GLY A 261 -10.00 -17.43 15.01
C GLY A 261 -11.32 -17.03 14.34
N ASN A 262 -11.92 -15.89 14.69
CA ASN A 262 -13.12 -15.42 14.01
C ASN A 262 -12.77 -14.92 12.60
N VAL A 263 -13.58 -15.31 11.62
CA VAL A 263 -13.39 -14.94 10.22
C VAL A 263 -14.29 -13.75 9.88
N THR A 264 -13.71 -12.72 9.28
CA THR A 264 -14.43 -11.59 8.70
C THR A 264 -14.15 -11.50 7.21
N VAL A 265 -15.22 -11.50 6.40
CA VAL A 265 -15.16 -11.22 4.96
C VAL A 265 -15.51 -9.76 4.72
N ARG A 266 -14.73 -9.09 3.87
CA ARG A 266 -14.93 -7.68 3.53
C ARG A 266 -14.91 -7.51 2.01
N GLU A 267 -16.02 -7.85 1.37
CA GLU A 267 -16.21 -7.65 -0.07
C GLU A 267 -15.84 -6.22 -0.49
N GLY A 268 -15.07 -6.08 -1.56
CA GLY A 268 -14.58 -4.83 -2.12
C GLY A 268 -13.43 -4.17 -1.36
N ILE A 269 -12.93 -4.76 -0.26
CA ILE A 269 -11.78 -4.24 0.47
C ILE A 269 -10.48 -4.86 -0.03
N ASN A 270 -9.50 -3.99 -0.26
CA ASN A 270 -8.16 -4.31 -0.75
C ASN A 270 -7.13 -4.21 0.39
N TYR A 271 -6.01 -4.91 0.21
CA TYR A 271 -4.98 -5.10 1.22
C TYR A 271 -3.57 -4.94 0.66
N ALA A 272 -2.61 -4.72 1.56
CA ALA A 272 -1.18 -4.70 1.26
C ALA A 272 -0.37 -5.39 2.35
N GLU A 273 0.85 -5.79 2.01
CA GLU A 273 1.79 -6.35 2.97
C GLU A 273 2.81 -5.32 3.41
N GLU A 274 3.10 -5.30 4.70
CA GLU A 274 3.96 -4.30 5.30
C GLU A 274 5.43 -4.50 4.93
N THR A 275 6.17 -3.39 4.78
CA THR A 275 7.58 -3.46 4.39
C THR A 275 8.56 -3.13 5.50
N TYR A 276 8.09 -2.68 6.66
CA TYR A 276 8.93 -2.04 7.68
C TYR A 276 9.91 -2.98 8.42
N GLN A 277 9.66 -4.29 8.39
CA GLN A 277 10.54 -5.29 8.98
C GLN A 277 11.72 -5.67 8.05
N ILE A 278 11.57 -5.41 6.75
CA ILE A 278 12.54 -5.79 5.72
C ILE A 278 13.90 -5.09 5.88
N PRO A 279 13.98 -3.76 6.13
CA PRO A 279 15.25 -3.05 6.24
C PRO A 279 16.27 -3.69 7.20
N ALA A 280 15.81 -4.26 8.32
CA ALA A 280 16.67 -4.89 9.32
C ALA A 280 17.38 -6.15 8.82
N CYS A 281 16.90 -6.74 7.72
CA CYS A 281 17.47 -7.91 7.07
C CYS A 281 18.52 -7.58 6.00
N PHE A 282 18.80 -6.31 5.73
CA PHE A 282 19.73 -5.91 4.67
C PHE A 282 20.86 -5.03 5.19
N THR A 283 22.06 -5.30 4.69
CA THR A 283 23.24 -4.48 4.94
C THR A 283 23.20 -3.17 4.14
N THR A 284 24.07 -2.21 4.47
CA THR A 284 24.32 -0.98 3.69
C THR A 284 24.62 -1.27 2.21
N GLY A 285 25.22 -2.42 1.89
CA GLY A 285 25.51 -2.87 0.52
C GLY A 285 24.34 -3.58 -0.17
N ASN A 286 23.13 -3.55 0.39
CA ASN A 286 21.93 -4.29 -0.06
C ASN A 286 22.10 -5.80 -0.13
N GLN A 287 22.99 -6.36 0.68
CA GLN A 287 23.11 -7.81 0.83
C GLN A 287 22.16 -8.28 1.92
N LEU A 288 21.35 -9.29 1.61
CA LEU A 288 20.46 -9.96 2.56
C LEU A 288 21.29 -10.67 3.64
N ASN A 289 20.88 -10.50 4.89
CA ASN A 289 21.38 -11.19 6.07
C ASN A 289 20.20 -11.58 6.98
N LEU A 290 19.64 -12.78 6.77
CA LEU A 290 18.55 -13.33 7.57
C LEU A 290 18.96 -13.69 9.01
N SER A 291 20.24 -13.66 9.33
CA SER A 291 20.78 -13.89 10.68
C SER A 291 21.06 -12.59 11.44
N ALA A 292 20.78 -11.43 10.85
CA ALA A 292 20.88 -10.15 11.56
C ALA A 292 19.91 -10.13 12.76
N SER A 293 20.33 -9.55 13.88
CA SER A 293 19.58 -9.59 15.15
C SER A 293 18.17 -9.00 15.08
N GLY A 294 17.95 -8.01 14.19
CA GLY A 294 16.65 -7.40 13.96
C GLY A 294 15.85 -8.02 12.81
N CYS A 295 16.38 -9.03 12.12
CA CYS A 295 15.69 -9.63 10.99
C CYS A 295 14.67 -10.68 11.45
N VAL A 296 13.39 -10.41 11.17
CA VAL A 296 12.26 -11.27 11.55
C VAL A 296 11.58 -11.92 10.35
N LEU A 297 12.13 -11.75 9.14
CA LEU A 297 11.59 -12.36 7.93
C LEU A 297 11.67 -13.90 7.99
N PRO A 298 10.72 -14.62 7.36
CA PRO A 298 10.79 -16.07 7.15
C PRO A 298 12.13 -16.51 6.57
N LYS A 299 12.58 -17.70 7.00
CA LYS A 299 13.88 -18.30 6.62
C LYS A 299 13.66 -19.62 5.86
N PRO A 300 14.57 -19.98 4.94
CA PRO A 300 14.54 -21.29 4.27
C PRO A 300 14.70 -22.47 5.23
#